data_AF-A0A7X3GET2-F1
#
_entry.id   AF-A0A7X3GET2-F1
#
_cell.length_a   1.000
_cell.length_b   1.000
_cell.length_c   1.000
_cell.angle_alpha   90.00
_cell.angle_beta   90.00
_cell.angle_gamma   90.00
#
_symmetry.space_group_name_H-M   'P 1'
#
loop_
_entity.id
_entity.type
_entity.pdbx_description
1 polymer ?
#
loop_
_entity_poly.entity_id
_entity_poly.type
_entity_poly.pdbx_seq_one_letter_code
_entity_poly.pdbx_strand_id
1 'polypeptide(L)' 'MNISLNSLLALFVAAIAIVAYDWRSIKDTRTKIAYLVLFGSGFTLAVALLVYPELPGPSDLLRPILAPAAKLLLK' A
#
# COMPACT_ATOMS: atom_id res chain seq x y z
N MET A 1 -16.38 -4.17 13.40
CA MET A 1 -16.34 -4.65 12.00
C MET A 1 -15.45 -5.89 11.99
N ASN A 2 -15.97 -7.09 11.71
CA ASN A 2 -15.16 -8.32 11.75
C ASN A 2 -14.15 -8.26 10.61
N ILE A 3 -12.88 -8.02 10.93
CA ILE A 3 -11.78 -8.24 9.99
C ILE A 3 -11.89 -9.69 9.57
N SER A 4 -12.30 -9.92 8.31
CA SER A 4 -12.41 -11.28 7.83
C SER A 4 -10.99 -11.84 7.76
N LEU A 5 -10.75 -12.96 8.45
CA LEU A 5 -9.47 -13.67 8.41
C LEU A 5 -9.00 -13.88 6.96
N ASN A 6 -9.96 -14.04 6.05
CA ASN A 6 -9.77 -14.15 4.61
C ASN A 6 -9.12 -12.90 3.99
N SER A 7 -9.46 -11.69 4.43
CA SER A 7 -8.85 -10.44 3.96
C SER A 7 -7.39 -10.33 4.38
N LEU A 8 -7.06 -10.73 5.61
CA LEU A 8 -5.68 -10.77 6.10
C LEU A 8 -4.87 -11.80 5.33
N LEU A 9 -5.40 -13.01 5.16
CA LEU A 9 -4.75 -14.06 4.39
C LEU A 9 -4.53 -13.64 2.94
N ALA A 10 -5.53 -13.05 2.29
CA ALA A 10 -5.41 -12.54 0.93
C ALA A 10 -4.33 -11.46 0.83
N LEU A 11 -4.25 -10.54 1.80
CA LEU A 11 -3.22 -9.50 1.86
C LEU A 11 -1.82 -10.12 1.96
N PHE A 12 -1.60 -11.07 2.86
CA PHE A 12 -0.30 -11.73 3.04
C PHE A 12 0.09 -12.55 1.81
N VAL A 13 -0.84 -13.32 1.23
CA VAL A 13 -0.60 -14.10 0.02
C VAL A 13 -0.22 -13.20 -1.15
N ALA A 14 -0.96 -12.10 -1.35
CA ALA A 14 -0.66 -11.13 -2.39
C ALA A 14 0.72 -10.47 -2.15
N ALA A 15 1.02 -10.09 -0.91
CA ALA A 15 2.29 -9.46 -0.58
C ALA A 15 3.48 -10.38 -0.86
N ILE A 16 3.39 -11.65 -0.47
CA ILE A 16 4.42 -12.65 -0.75
C ILE A 16 4.56 -12.87 -2.25
N ALA A 17 3.46 -12.97 -2.98
CA ALA A 17 3.49 -13.17 -4.43
C ALA A 17 4.17 -12.00 -5.17
N ILE A 18 3.88 -10.76 -4.78
CA ILE A 18 4.50 -9.56 -5.36
C ILE A 18 6.00 -9.56 -5.08
N VAL A 19 6.41 -9.75 -3.81
CA VAL A 19 7.83 -9.79 -3.44
C VAL A 19 8.55 -10.91 -4.16
N ALA A 20 7.97 -12.12 -4.23
CA ALA A 20 8.58 -13.26 -4.91
C ALA A 20 8.76 -13.03 -6.42
N TYR A 21 7.78 -12.38 -7.06
CA TYR A 21 7.85 -12.02 -8.47
C TYR A 21 8.95 -10.98 -8.73
N ASP A 22 8.96 -9.87 -7.98
CA ASP A 22 9.90 -8.77 -8.16
C ASP A 22 11.33 -9.15 -7.78
N TRP A 23 11.51 -10.07 -6.81
CA TRP A 23 12.82 -10.54 -6.36
C TRP A 23 13.67 -11.13 -7.48
N ARG A 24 13.03 -11.73 -8.49
CA ARG A 24 13.71 -12.32 -9.66
C ARG A 24 14.19 -11.26 -10.65
N SER A 25 13.54 -10.09 -10.67
CA SER A 25 13.85 -8.98 -11.56
C SER A 25 14.99 -8.12 -11.02
N ILE A 26 15.08 -7.95 -9.69
CA ILE A 26 16.05 -7.07 -9.06
C ILE A 26 17.41 -7.78 -8.89
N LYS A 27 18.43 -7.31 -9.63
CA LYS A 27 19.79 -7.87 -9.58
C LYS A 27 20.67 -7.29 -8.47
N ASP A 28 20.53 -6.00 -8.18
CA ASP A 28 21.39 -5.29 -7.23
C ASP A 28 20.85 -5.33 -5.79
N THR A 29 21.75 -5.51 -4.82
CA THR A 29 21.41 -5.61 -3.40
C THR A 29 20.92 -4.27 -2.83
N ARG A 30 21.46 -3.12 -3.25
CA ARG A 30 20.96 -1.82 -2.77
C ARG A 30 19.53 -1.58 -3.23
N THR A 31 19.23 -1.93 -4.48
CA THR A 31 17.86 -1.86 -5.00
C THR A 31 16.91 -2.81 -4.26
N LYS A 32 17.36 -4.01 -3.87
CA LYS A 32 16.54 -4.92 -3.05
C LYS A 32 16.20 -4.33 -1.68
N ILE A 33 17.16 -3.68 -1.03
CA ILE A 33 16.94 -3.03 0.26
C ILE A 33 15.97 -1.86 0.10
N ALA A 34 16.17 -1.00 -0.90
CA ALA A 34 15.26 0.12 -1.17
C ALA A 34 13.83 -0.37 -1.49
N TYR A 35 13.72 -1.42 -2.30
CA TYR A 35 12.45 -2.08 -2.60
C TYR A 35 11.78 -2.62 -1.33
N LEU A 36 12.51 -3.37 -0.48
CA LEU A 36 11.96 -3.91 0.76
C LEU A 36 11.50 -2.83 1.73
N VAL A 37 12.25 -1.73 1.84
CA VAL A 37 11.86 -0.60 2.70
C VAL A 37 10.58 0.05 2.18
N LEU A 38 10.52 0.31 0.86
CA LEU A 38 9.35 0.95 0.25
C LEU A 38 8.12 0.04 0.32
N PHE A 39 8.28 -1.21 -0.09
CA PHE A 39 7.23 -2.22 -0.03
C PHE A 39 6.78 -2.47 1.40
N GLY A 40 7.72 -2.60 2.32
CA GLY A 40 7.45 -2.79 3.76
C GLY A 40 6.62 -1.66 4.32
N SER A 41 6.96 -0.39 3.99
CA SER A 41 6.18 0.76 4.44
C SER A 41 4.73 0.72 3.95
N GLY A 42 4.52 0.38 2.67
CA GLY A 42 3.18 0.22 2.09
C GLY A 42 2.41 -0.96 2.69
N PHE A 43 3.09 -2.09 2.94
CA PHE A 43 2.49 -3.26 3.56
C PHE A 43 2.08 -2.99 5.01
N THR A 44 2.93 -2.33 5.80
CA THR A 44 2.60 -1.90 7.16
C THR A 44 1.39 -0.97 7.15
N LEU A 45 1.31 -0.04 6.21
CA LEU A 45 0.15 0.84 6.05
C LEU A 45 -1.12 0.05 5.72
N ALA A 46 -1.03 -0.93 4.82
CA ALA A 46 -2.16 -1.78 4.45
C ALA A 46 -2.67 -2.62 5.64
N VAL A 47 -1.76 -3.20 6.42
CA VAL A 47 -2.10 -3.91 7.66
C VAL A 47 -2.74 -2.96 8.66
N ALA A 48 -2.18 -1.76 8.86
CA ALA A 48 -2.71 -0.77 9.79
C ALA A 48 -4.14 -0.34 9.41
N LEU A 49 -4.42 -0.08 8.13
CA LEU A 49 -5.75 0.27 7.63
C LEU A 49 -6.74 -0.90 7.74
N LEU A 50 -6.26 -2.14 7.60
CA LEU A 50 -7.12 -3.31 7.76
C LEU A 50 -7.49 -3.57 9.23
N VAL A 51 -6.57 -3.27 10.16
CA VAL A 51 -6.82 -3.38 11.61
C VAL A 51 -7.65 -2.19 12.13
N TYR A 52 -7.37 -0.99 11.63
CA TYR A 52 -8.02 0.26 12.00
C TYR A 52 -8.68 0.91 10.79
N PRO A 53 -9.87 0.41 10.36
CA PRO A 53 -10.58 0.92 9.19
C PRO A 53 -11.08 2.36 9.35
N GLU A 54 -11.11 2.86 10.59
CA GLU A 54 -11.51 4.23 10.93
C GLU A 54 -10.41 5.26 10.58
N LEU A 55 -9.16 4.81 10.33
CA LEU A 55 -8.07 5.71 9.97
C LEU A 55 -8.23 6.18 8.51
N PRO A 56 -8.09 7.48 8.23
CA PRO A 56 -8.17 8.01 6.87
C PRO A 56 -7.04 7.41 6.02
N GLY A 57 -7.41 6.86 4.87
CA GLY A 57 -6.45 6.32 3.91
C GLY A 57 -5.56 7.42 3.32
N PRO A 58 -4.41 7.06 2.75
CA PRO A 58 -3.51 8.03 2.10
C PRO A 58 -4.21 8.80 0.98
N SER A 59 -5.15 8.16 0.26
CA SER A 59 -6.00 8.83 -0.72
C SER A 59 -6.87 9.92 -0.09
N ASP A 60 -7.42 9.68 1.09
CA ASP A 60 -8.30 10.64 1.77
C ASP A 60 -7.50 11.82 2.34
N LEU A 61 -6.24 11.60 2.72
CA LEU A 61 -5.31 12.68 3.06
C LEU A 61 -4.95 13.56 1.86
N LEU A 62 -4.90 12.99 0.66
CA LEU A 62 -4.57 13.72 -0.57
C LEU A 62 -5.77 14.46 -1.18
N ARG A 63 -7.01 14.03 -0.90
CA ARG A 63 -8.24 14.70 -1.36
C ARG A 63 -8.26 16.22 -1.14
N PRO A 64 -8.00 16.77 0.07
CA PRO A 64 -8.06 18.22 0.28
C PRO A 64 -7.00 18.99 -0.51
N ILE A 65 -5.83 18.37 -0.77
CA ILE A 65 -4.75 18.98 -1.55
C ILE A 65 -5.08 18.96 -3.05
N LEU A 66 -5.70 17.88 -3.52
CA LEU A 66 -6.05 17.69 -4.93
C LEU A 66 -7.39 18.31 -5.32
N ALA A 67 -8.28 18.56 -4.36
CA ALA A 67 -9.57 19.22 -4.58
C ALA A 67 -9.49 20.53 -5.39
N PRO A 68 -8.57 21.48 -5.10
CA PRO A 68 -8.44 22.70 -5.92
C PRO A 68 -7.97 22.40 -7.35
N ALA A 69 -7.04 21.46 -7.54
CA ALA A 69 -6.56 21.08 -8.86
C ALA A 69 -7.64 20.38 -9.70
N ALA A 70 -8.42 19.49 -9.08
CA ALA A 70 -9.55 18.82 -9.73
C ALA A 70 -10.63 19.82 -10.17
N LYS A 71 -10.89 20.86 -9.37
CA LYS A 71 -11.86 21.91 -9.69
C LYS A 71 -11.42 22.83 -10.85
N LEU A 72 -10.10 22.95 -11.07
CA LEU A 72 -9.51 23.67 -12.20
C LEU A 72 -9.49 22.83 -13.49
N LEU A 73 -9.30 21.51 -13.38
CA LEU A 73 -9.20 20.59 -14.52
C LEU A 73 -10.56 20.08 -15.04
N LEU A 74 -11.57 19.96 -14.19
CA LEU A 74 -12.91 19.48 -14.55
C LEU A 74 -13.87 20.62 -14.94
N LYS A 75 -13.34 21.79 -15.34
CA LYS A 75 -14.13 22.94 -15.77
C LYS A 75 -14.25 23.02 -17.29
#